data_AF-A0A7C1DUA9-F1
#
_entry.id   AF-A0A7C1DUA9-F1
#
_cell.length_a   1.000
_cell.length_b   1.000
_cell.length_c   1.000
_cell.angle_alpha   90.00
_cell.angle_beta   90.00
_cell.angle_gamma   90.00
#
_symmetry.space_group_name_H-M   'P 1'
#
loop_
_entity.id
_entity.type
_entity.pdbx_description
1 polymer ?
#
loop_
_entity_poly.entity_id
_entity_poly.type
_entity_poly.pdbx_seq_one_letter_code
_entity_poly.pdbx_strand_id
1 'polypeptide(L)'
;MNLNPSHLNLSRYEGCTITGALAVSAFIPDALTVVHGPAGCAHHNLSLLHATLLQHDRLFLPPVFSTGLGERDIIFGGEDALERTIERALEREPRAVCVISTCITETIGDDTDAVCSRDWGVPVIHLHSSGFLGGSFNEGFVNALKRVAGLVPPAKTQDGGINIVGEKNLEFEVEENFEEVARLLGMLDLDVNVRFVRNETVDDISLFSEGCLNILREPALEPIGRHFFEAFGQPYLSGFPVGLQGTREFLRAVGEACGSAADEAIAAEESLQDELAAEFADLEGEAISLSPFGFQCPEFSLLSEVAEAVGLRIDPEGTEIPVPFGAPVGTTGIRRMLHQWRRFLHA
;
A
#
# COMPACT_ATOMS: atom_id res chain seq x y z
N MET A 1 -8.44 -25.91 -6.62
CA MET A 1 -9.60 -25.57 -5.78
C MET A 1 -9.61 -26.48 -4.56
N ASN A 2 -8.98 -26.06 -3.46
CA ASN A 2 -9.13 -26.75 -2.18
C ASN A 2 -10.32 -26.13 -1.45
N LEU A 3 -11.50 -26.73 -1.66
CA LEU A 3 -12.77 -26.38 -1.01
C LEU A 3 -12.85 -27.03 0.38
N ASN A 4 -11.98 -26.63 1.31
CA ASN A 4 -12.20 -26.88 2.73
C ASN A 4 -11.33 -25.93 3.58
N PRO A 5 -11.76 -24.69 3.83
CA PRO A 5 -11.16 -23.91 4.90
C PRO A 5 -11.45 -24.67 6.20
N SER A 6 -10.39 -25.06 6.91
CA SER A 6 -10.53 -25.74 8.20
C SER A 6 -11.42 -24.91 9.13
N HIS A 7 -12.40 -25.54 9.76
CA HIS A 7 -13.27 -24.93 10.79
C HIS A 7 -12.51 -24.47 12.06
N LEU A 8 -11.17 -24.44 12.01
CA LEU A 8 -10.27 -24.23 13.14
C LEU A 8 -9.61 -22.84 13.14
N ASN A 9 -9.72 -22.06 12.05
CA ASN A 9 -9.29 -20.65 12.08
C ASN A 9 -10.41 -19.78 12.69
N LEU A 10 -10.57 -19.87 14.01
CA LEU A 10 -11.49 -19.06 14.81
C LEU A 10 -11.04 -17.60 14.95
N SER A 11 -9.77 -17.31 14.67
CA SER A 11 -9.20 -15.96 14.69
C SER A 11 -8.83 -15.54 13.28
N ARG A 12 -9.39 -14.41 12.82
CA ARG A 12 -8.97 -13.72 11.59
C ARG A 12 -8.28 -12.43 11.99
N TYR A 13 -7.04 -12.25 11.54
CA TYR A 13 -6.22 -11.08 11.83
C TYR A 13 -6.23 -10.06 10.69
N GLU A 14 -6.70 -10.45 9.50
CA GLU A 14 -6.79 -9.58 8.33
C GLU A 14 -8.18 -8.96 8.22
N GLY A 15 -8.22 -7.70 7.76
CA GLY A 15 -9.47 -7.04 7.37
C GLY A 15 -10.16 -7.77 6.22
N CYS A 16 -11.44 -7.44 5.99
CA CYS A 16 -12.16 -7.98 4.84
C CYS A 16 -11.79 -7.22 3.55
N THR A 17 -12.26 -7.71 2.41
CA THR A 17 -12.08 -7.08 1.09
C THR A 17 -12.53 -5.61 1.05
N ILE A 18 -13.59 -5.24 1.78
CA ILE A 18 -14.03 -3.83 1.88
C ILE A 18 -12.92 -2.96 2.48
N THR A 19 -12.25 -3.44 3.54
CA THR A 19 -11.16 -2.71 4.20
C THR A 19 -10.01 -2.47 3.22
N GLY A 20 -9.68 -3.47 2.41
CA GLY A 20 -8.67 -3.34 1.34
C GLY A 20 -9.06 -2.34 0.26
N ALA A 21 -10.30 -2.40 -0.23
CA ALA A 21 -10.79 -1.46 -1.24
C ALA A 21 -10.89 -0.02 -0.71
N LEU A 22 -11.24 0.14 0.57
CA LEU A 22 -11.26 1.43 1.24
C LEU A 22 -9.85 2.00 1.41
N ALA A 23 -8.86 1.16 1.70
CA ALA A 23 -7.45 1.57 1.79
C ALA A 23 -6.88 2.09 0.46
N VAL A 24 -7.58 1.88 -0.67
CA VAL A 24 -7.28 2.52 -1.96
C VAL A 24 -8.14 3.76 -2.16
N SER A 25 -9.46 3.57 -2.23
CA SER A 25 -10.39 4.62 -2.69
C SER A 25 -10.51 5.82 -1.75
N ALA A 26 -10.40 5.62 -0.44
CA ALA A 26 -10.57 6.70 0.54
C ALA A 26 -9.41 7.71 0.56
N PHE A 27 -8.33 7.44 -0.16
CA PHE A 27 -7.11 8.24 -0.14
C PHE A 27 -6.80 8.93 -1.46
N ILE A 28 -7.75 8.90 -2.41
CA ILE A 28 -7.74 9.74 -3.61
C ILE A 28 -8.42 11.06 -3.21
N PRO A 29 -7.68 12.18 -3.03
CA PRO A 29 -8.17 13.35 -2.29
C PRO A 29 -9.42 14.03 -2.88
N ASP A 30 -9.59 13.96 -4.19
CA ASP A 30 -10.65 14.57 -4.98
C ASP A 30 -11.69 13.57 -5.48
N ALA A 31 -11.63 12.31 -5.02
CA ALA A 31 -12.66 11.31 -5.23
C ALA A 31 -13.47 11.03 -3.95
N LEU A 32 -14.69 10.55 -4.12
CA LEU A 32 -15.55 10.14 -3.00
C LEU A 32 -15.77 8.63 -3.00
N THR A 33 -15.81 8.03 -1.81
CA THR A 33 -16.12 6.61 -1.65
C THR A 33 -17.56 6.42 -1.19
N VAL A 34 -18.32 5.57 -1.86
CA VAL A 34 -19.65 5.09 -1.47
C VAL A 34 -19.56 3.63 -1.08
N VAL A 35 -19.92 3.28 0.15
CA VAL A 35 -20.11 1.89 0.58
C VAL A 35 -21.55 1.49 0.35
N HIS A 36 -21.77 0.66 -0.67
CA HIS A 36 -23.07 0.14 -1.06
C HIS A 36 -23.43 -1.08 -0.22
N GLY A 37 -24.30 -0.89 0.77
CA GLY A 37 -24.72 -1.93 1.70
C GLY A 37 -25.31 -1.39 3.00
N PRO A 38 -25.52 -2.28 3.99
CA PRO A 38 -25.96 -1.87 5.31
C PRO A 38 -24.97 -0.91 5.98
N ALA A 39 -25.50 0.05 6.74
CA ALA A 39 -24.70 1.09 7.39
C ALA A 39 -23.61 0.55 8.34
N GLY A 40 -23.80 -0.66 8.89
CA GLY A 40 -22.83 -1.29 9.79
C GLY A 40 -21.45 -1.54 9.15
N CYS A 41 -21.40 -1.95 7.88
CA CYS A 41 -20.12 -2.17 7.17
C CYS A 41 -19.35 -0.87 6.97
N ALA A 42 -20.05 0.20 6.57
CA ALA A 42 -19.46 1.53 6.42
C ALA A 42 -18.98 2.07 7.78
N HIS A 43 -19.81 1.97 8.82
CA HIS A 43 -19.46 2.45 10.16
C HIS A 43 -18.25 1.71 10.76
N HIS A 44 -18.20 0.38 10.63
CA HIS A 44 -17.07 -0.41 11.13
C HIS A 44 -15.76 -0.04 10.43
N ASN A 45 -15.75 0.00 9.09
CA ASN A 45 -14.54 0.32 8.33
C ASN A 45 -14.11 1.78 8.52
N LEU A 46 -15.06 2.72 8.60
CA LEU A 46 -14.75 4.11 8.92
C LEU A 46 -14.18 4.26 10.34
N SER A 47 -14.70 3.51 11.31
CA SER A 47 -14.18 3.52 12.69
C SER A 47 -12.77 2.94 12.77
N LEU A 48 -12.50 1.84 12.05
CA LEU A 48 -11.16 1.26 11.92
C LEU A 48 -10.20 2.26 11.27
N LEU A 49 -10.59 2.83 10.13
CA LEU A 49 -9.82 3.83 9.41
C LEU A 49 -9.50 5.05 10.29
N HIS A 50 -10.49 5.54 11.04
CA HIS A 50 -10.31 6.64 11.98
C HIS A 50 -9.31 6.29 13.09
N ALA A 51 -9.45 5.12 13.71
CA ALA A 51 -8.54 4.68 14.76
C ALA A 51 -7.11 4.55 14.25
N THR A 52 -6.92 3.96 13.07
CA THR A 52 -5.60 3.83 12.44
C THR A 52 -5.03 5.19 12.06
N LEU A 53 -5.79 6.08 11.42
CA LEU A 53 -5.29 7.41 11.08
C LEU A 53 -4.85 8.21 12.32
N LEU A 54 -5.59 8.11 13.43
CA LEU A 54 -5.19 8.70 14.70
C LEU A 54 -3.89 8.11 15.25
N GLN A 55 -3.66 6.79 15.10
CA GLN A 55 -2.40 6.16 15.50
C GLN A 55 -1.19 6.63 14.68
N HIS A 56 -1.42 7.19 13.50
CA HIS A 56 -0.40 7.76 12.63
C HIS A 56 -0.39 9.30 12.68
N ASP A 57 -0.98 9.90 13.72
CA ASP A 57 -1.09 11.37 13.91
C ASP A 57 -1.75 12.11 12.73
N ARG A 58 -2.59 11.42 11.95
CA ARG A 58 -3.35 11.99 10.82
C ARG A 58 -4.76 12.37 11.26
N LEU A 59 -4.98 13.66 11.48
CA LEU A 59 -6.27 14.24 11.88
C LEU A 59 -7.18 14.55 10.68
N PHE A 60 -7.34 13.59 9.77
CA PHE A 60 -8.25 13.69 8.62
C PHE A 60 -9.14 12.45 8.56
N LEU A 61 -10.40 12.65 8.17
CA LEU A 61 -11.31 11.56 7.91
C LEU A 61 -11.78 11.64 6.46
N PRO A 62 -11.42 10.64 5.63
CA PRO A 62 -11.93 10.56 4.27
C PRO A 62 -13.47 10.59 4.24
N PRO A 63 -14.06 11.32 3.28
CA PRO A 63 -15.50 11.36 3.11
C PRO A 63 -16.02 10.03 2.55
N VAL A 64 -16.52 9.17 3.44
CA VAL A 64 -17.14 7.88 3.10
C VAL A 64 -18.66 7.99 3.23
N PHE A 65 -19.37 7.79 2.12
CA PHE A 65 -20.82 7.72 2.06
C PHE A 65 -21.28 6.27 2.23
N SER A 66 -22.52 6.09 2.68
CA SER A 66 -23.14 4.77 2.74
C SER A 66 -24.54 4.85 2.18
N THR A 67 -24.93 3.84 1.40
CA THR A 67 -26.31 3.71 0.94
C THR A 67 -27.26 3.34 2.08
N GLY A 68 -26.73 2.83 3.20
CA GLY A 68 -27.48 2.59 4.43
C GLY A 68 -28.65 1.64 4.26
N LEU A 69 -28.46 0.55 3.51
CA LEU A 69 -29.56 -0.34 3.11
C LEU A 69 -30.33 -0.87 4.31
N GLY A 70 -31.65 -0.72 4.26
CA GLY A 70 -32.60 -1.27 5.23
C GLY A 70 -33.24 -2.57 4.73
N GLU A 71 -34.11 -3.16 5.55
CA GLU A 71 -34.79 -4.43 5.24
C GLU A 71 -35.48 -4.42 3.87
N ARG A 72 -36.13 -3.32 3.50
CA ARG A 72 -36.80 -3.18 2.22
C ARG A 72 -35.82 -3.27 1.05
N ASP A 73 -34.68 -2.58 1.13
CA ASP A 73 -33.68 -2.60 0.06
C ASP A 73 -33.04 -4.00 -0.06
N ILE A 74 -32.88 -4.72 1.05
CA ILE A 74 -32.39 -6.10 1.02
C ILE A 74 -33.38 -7.05 0.33
N ILE A 75 -34.70 -6.81 0.47
CA ILE A 75 -35.74 -7.66 -0.14
C ILE A 75 -35.92 -7.35 -1.63
N PHE A 76 -35.84 -6.08 -2.01
CA PHE A 76 -36.25 -5.62 -3.34
C PHE A 76 -35.11 -5.12 -4.23
N GLY A 77 -33.87 -5.08 -3.74
CA GLY A 77 -32.71 -4.53 -4.43
C GLY A 77 -32.29 -3.17 -3.87
N GLY A 78 -30.98 -2.94 -3.85
CA GLY A 78 -30.35 -1.73 -3.32
C GLY A 78 -30.01 -0.67 -4.37
N GLU A 79 -30.25 -0.91 -5.66
CA GLU A 79 -29.79 -0.06 -6.76
C GLU A 79 -30.36 1.37 -6.69
N ASP A 80 -31.65 1.52 -6.39
CA ASP A 80 -32.28 2.83 -6.22
C ASP A 80 -31.62 3.63 -5.07
N ALA A 81 -31.19 2.94 -4.00
CA ALA A 81 -30.49 3.57 -2.89
C ALA A 81 -29.06 3.96 -3.27
N LEU A 82 -28.40 3.15 -4.10
CA LEU A 82 -27.10 3.49 -4.67
C LEU A 82 -27.18 4.73 -5.55
N GLU A 83 -28.15 4.79 -6.47
CA GLU A 83 -28.36 5.94 -7.36
C GLU A 83 -28.51 7.24 -6.57
N ARG A 84 -29.44 7.28 -5.60
CA ARG A 84 -29.64 8.47 -4.74
C ARG A 84 -28.38 8.86 -3.97
N THR A 85 -27.57 7.88 -3.58
CA THR A 85 -26.33 8.13 -2.83
C THR A 85 -25.23 8.68 -3.74
N ILE A 86 -25.14 8.19 -4.98
CA ILE A 86 -24.23 8.74 -6.00
C ILE A 86 -24.65 10.18 -6.32
N GLU A 87 -25.93 10.45 -6.58
CA GLU A 87 -26.43 11.83 -6.79
C GLU A 87 -26.03 12.75 -5.64
N ARG A 88 -26.18 12.29 -4.40
CA ARG A 88 -25.81 13.06 -3.21
C ARG A 88 -24.29 13.26 -3.09
N ALA A 89 -23.49 12.28 -3.49
CA ALA A 89 -22.03 12.40 -3.54
C ALA A 89 -21.61 13.44 -4.59
N LEU A 90 -22.26 13.45 -5.76
CA LEU A 90 -21.97 14.39 -6.84
C LEU A 90 -22.25 15.85 -6.48
N GLU A 91 -23.15 16.13 -5.52
CA GLU A 91 -23.34 17.50 -4.98
C GLU A 91 -22.07 18.09 -4.34
N ARG A 92 -21.07 17.26 -4.04
CA ARG A 92 -19.75 17.70 -3.54
C ARG A 92 -18.73 17.96 -4.65
N GLU A 93 -19.15 17.86 -5.92
CA GLU A 93 -18.33 18.10 -7.11
C GLU A 93 -17.03 17.27 -7.15
N PRO A 94 -17.05 15.96 -6.88
CA PRO A 94 -15.84 15.14 -6.93
C PRO A 94 -15.37 14.93 -8.37
N ARG A 95 -14.09 14.58 -8.54
CA ARG A 95 -13.51 14.21 -9.84
C ARG A 95 -13.80 12.75 -10.23
N ALA A 96 -14.09 11.90 -9.25
CA ALA A 96 -14.57 10.53 -9.45
C ALA A 96 -15.36 10.04 -8.22
N VAL A 97 -16.17 8.99 -8.40
CA VAL A 97 -16.84 8.28 -7.30
C VAL A 97 -16.43 6.81 -7.32
N CYS A 98 -15.89 6.30 -6.22
CA CYS A 98 -15.59 4.89 -6.04
C CYS A 98 -16.73 4.21 -5.25
N VAL A 99 -17.39 3.23 -5.85
CA VAL A 99 -18.47 2.46 -5.21
C VAL A 99 -17.91 1.11 -4.76
N ILE A 100 -17.98 0.82 -3.45
CA ILE A 100 -17.59 -0.46 -2.87
C ILE A 100 -18.86 -1.25 -2.55
N SER A 101 -19.04 -2.41 -3.18
CA SER A 101 -20.13 -3.34 -2.88
C SER A 101 -19.83 -4.16 -1.63
N THR A 102 -20.79 -4.25 -0.70
CA THR A 102 -20.65 -5.11 0.48
C THR A 102 -21.01 -6.56 0.17
N CYS A 103 -20.71 -7.48 1.10
CA CYS A 103 -21.13 -8.87 0.97
C CYS A 103 -22.65 -9.05 0.80
N ILE A 104 -23.45 -8.12 1.33
CA ILE A 104 -24.91 -8.21 1.26
C ILE A 104 -25.42 -7.86 -0.14
N THR A 105 -24.97 -6.74 -0.72
CA THR A 105 -25.37 -6.30 -2.07
C THR A 105 -24.91 -7.30 -3.13
N GLU A 106 -23.71 -7.85 -2.97
CA GLU A 106 -23.19 -8.95 -3.81
C GLU A 106 -24.00 -10.25 -3.66
N THR A 107 -24.55 -10.53 -2.47
CA THR A 107 -25.35 -11.76 -2.23
C THR A 107 -26.75 -11.65 -2.81
N ILE A 108 -27.41 -10.50 -2.65
CA ILE A 108 -28.75 -10.27 -3.20
C ILE A 108 -28.70 -10.06 -4.72
N GLY A 109 -27.51 -9.79 -5.26
CA GLY A 109 -27.25 -9.71 -6.69
C GLY A 109 -27.59 -8.33 -7.28
N ASP A 110 -27.40 -7.26 -6.50
CA ASP A 110 -27.59 -5.89 -6.98
C ASP A 110 -26.69 -5.65 -8.20
N ASP A 111 -27.25 -5.13 -9.30
CA ASP A 111 -26.50 -4.83 -10.52
C ASP A 111 -25.76 -3.48 -10.39
N THR A 112 -24.76 -3.49 -9.50
CA THR A 112 -23.96 -2.30 -9.17
C THR A 112 -23.17 -1.80 -10.39
N ASP A 113 -22.73 -2.70 -11.28
CA ASP A 113 -22.05 -2.33 -12.53
C ASP A 113 -22.98 -1.57 -13.47
N ALA A 114 -24.25 -1.99 -13.61
CA ALA A 114 -25.23 -1.27 -14.42
C ALA A 114 -25.53 0.14 -13.86
N VAL A 115 -25.53 0.32 -12.54
CA VAL A 115 -25.69 1.65 -11.94
C VAL A 115 -24.44 2.51 -12.16
N CYS A 116 -23.24 1.97 -11.95
CA CYS A 116 -21.99 2.72 -12.10
C CYS A 116 -21.67 3.10 -13.56
N SER A 117 -22.11 2.29 -14.53
CA SER A 117 -21.86 2.53 -15.96
C SER A 117 -22.72 3.62 -16.61
N ARG A 118 -23.67 4.21 -15.88
CA ARG A 118 -24.47 5.34 -16.37
C ARG A 118 -23.61 6.60 -16.51
N ASP A 119 -24.12 7.57 -17.29
CA ASP A 119 -23.48 8.88 -17.40
C ASP A 119 -23.80 9.74 -16.17
N TRP A 120 -22.83 9.81 -15.27
CA TRP A 120 -22.87 10.62 -14.05
C TRP A 120 -22.11 11.95 -14.18
N GLY A 121 -21.59 12.26 -15.37
CA GLY A 121 -20.74 13.44 -15.61
C GLY A 121 -19.29 13.32 -15.10
N VAL A 122 -19.02 12.36 -14.21
CA VAL A 122 -17.68 11.97 -13.74
C VAL A 122 -17.57 10.44 -13.69
N PRO A 123 -16.36 9.86 -13.72
CA PRO A 123 -16.19 8.43 -13.60
C PRO A 123 -16.77 7.88 -12.29
N VAL A 124 -17.62 6.85 -12.39
CA VAL A 124 -18.10 6.08 -11.25
C VAL A 124 -17.56 4.66 -11.36
N ILE A 125 -16.70 4.28 -10.43
CA ILE A 125 -15.89 3.05 -10.50
C ILE A 125 -16.43 2.05 -9.49
N HIS A 126 -16.88 0.90 -9.96
CA HIS A 126 -17.27 -0.19 -9.10
C HIS A 126 -16.04 -1.01 -8.64
N LEU A 127 -15.80 -1.00 -7.32
CA LEU A 127 -14.79 -1.76 -6.61
C LEU A 127 -15.44 -2.98 -5.97
N HIS A 128 -15.52 -4.08 -6.72
CA HIS A 128 -16.12 -5.31 -6.20
C HIS A 128 -15.40 -5.79 -4.93
N SER A 129 -16.15 -6.03 -3.86
CA SER A 129 -15.55 -6.47 -2.60
C SER A 129 -16.39 -7.57 -1.91
N SER A 130 -16.52 -8.70 -2.59
CA SER A 130 -17.32 -9.85 -2.15
C SER A 130 -16.64 -10.66 -1.02
N GLY A 131 -16.58 -10.11 0.19
CA GLY A 131 -15.84 -10.71 1.32
C GLY A 131 -16.35 -12.08 1.78
N PHE A 132 -17.60 -12.45 1.47
CA PHE A 132 -18.16 -13.76 1.82
C PHE A 132 -17.59 -14.91 0.97
N LEU A 133 -16.97 -14.61 -0.19
CA LEU A 133 -16.28 -15.59 -1.02
C LEU A 133 -14.93 -16.02 -0.43
N GLY A 134 -14.57 -15.51 0.75
CA GLY A 134 -13.37 -15.89 1.49
C GLY A 134 -12.22 -14.90 1.36
N GLY A 135 -12.39 -13.84 0.58
CA GLY A 135 -11.32 -12.88 0.30
C GLY A 135 -10.87 -12.05 1.50
N SER A 136 -9.61 -11.64 1.47
CA SER A 136 -8.97 -10.85 2.52
C SER A 136 -8.74 -9.39 2.12
N PHE A 137 -8.20 -8.61 3.06
CA PHE A 137 -7.75 -7.24 2.83
C PHE A 137 -6.93 -7.11 1.54
N ASN A 138 -5.95 -8.00 1.32
CA ASN A 138 -5.06 -7.91 0.18
C ASN A 138 -5.80 -8.09 -1.15
N GLU A 139 -6.77 -9.00 -1.21
CA GLU A 139 -7.59 -9.19 -2.42
C GLU A 139 -8.43 -7.95 -2.74
N GLY A 140 -9.02 -7.33 -1.71
CA GLY A 140 -9.75 -6.08 -1.86
C GLY A 140 -8.87 -4.93 -2.34
N PHE A 141 -7.67 -4.81 -1.78
CA PHE A 141 -6.67 -3.82 -2.15
C PHE A 141 -6.23 -3.98 -3.61
N VAL A 142 -5.81 -5.20 -3.99
CA VAL A 142 -5.41 -5.54 -5.36
C VAL A 142 -6.54 -5.28 -6.36
N ASN A 143 -7.77 -5.72 -6.07
CA ASN A 143 -8.89 -5.47 -6.97
C ASN A 143 -9.18 -3.97 -7.13
N ALA A 144 -9.13 -3.22 -6.04
CA ALA A 144 -9.35 -1.78 -6.10
C ALA A 144 -8.28 -1.06 -6.92
N LEU A 145 -6.99 -1.41 -6.78
CA LEU A 145 -5.91 -0.87 -7.62
C LEU A 145 -6.18 -1.10 -9.12
N LYS A 146 -6.57 -2.32 -9.50
CA LYS A 146 -6.89 -2.66 -10.91
C LYS A 146 -8.07 -1.85 -11.43
N ARG A 147 -9.11 -1.68 -10.62
CA ARG A 147 -10.32 -0.94 -11.03
C ARG A 147 -10.06 0.56 -11.13
N VAL A 148 -9.31 1.14 -10.19
CA VAL A 148 -8.90 2.54 -10.24
C VAL A 148 -7.98 2.82 -11.44
N ALA A 149 -7.19 1.84 -11.88
CA ALA A 149 -6.42 1.99 -13.12
C ALA A 149 -7.28 2.22 -14.37
N GLY A 150 -8.60 1.97 -14.31
CA GLY A 150 -9.55 2.38 -15.35
C GLY A 150 -9.67 3.90 -15.52
N LEU A 151 -9.20 4.71 -14.58
CA LEU A 151 -9.06 6.16 -14.71
C LEU A 151 -7.87 6.58 -15.59
N VAL A 152 -6.93 5.67 -15.82
CA VAL A 152 -5.68 5.98 -16.51
C VAL A 152 -5.93 5.89 -18.02
N PRO A 153 -5.84 7.02 -18.76
CA PRO A 153 -5.91 7.00 -20.22
C PRO A 153 -4.67 6.30 -20.81
N PRO A 154 -4.76 5.79 -22.04
CA PRO A 154 -3.57 5.32 -22.75
C PRO A 154 -2.61 6.49 -23.00
N ALA A 155 -1.34 6.30 -22.63
CA ALA A 155 -0.32 7.33 -22.82
C ALA A 155 0.05 7.54 -24.28
N LYS A 156 0.50 8.76 -24.59
CA LYS A 156 1.09 9.11 -25.89
C LYS A 156 2.58 8.76 -25.94
N THR A 157 3.27 8.91 -24.83
CA THR A 157 4.71 8.64 -24.63
C THR A 157 4.92 8.02 -23.25
N GLN A 158 6.02 7.29 -23.09
CA GLN A 158 6.42 6.66 -21.81
C GLN A 158 7.82 7.14 -21.42
N ASP A 159 7.99 8.46 -21.48
CA ASP A 159 9.22 9.19 -21.17
C ASP A 159 9.15 9.90 -19.82
N GLY A 160 8.07 9.71 -19.06
CA GLY A 160 7.93 10.18 -17.70
C GLY A 160 8.83 9.42 -16.72
N GLY A 161 8.79 9.87 -15.47
CA GLY A 161 9.55 9.28 -14.37
C GLY A 161 9.07 7.88 -13.95
N ILE A 162 9.41 7.51 -12.72
CA ILE A 162 9.13 6.19 -12.16
C ILE A 162 7.83 6.23 -11.35
N ASN A 163 6.96 5.25 -11.57
CA ASN A 163 5.76 5.10 -10.75
C ASN A 163 6.06 4.21 -9.54
N ILE A 164 5.45 4.54 -8.40
CA ILE A 164 5.46 3.71 -7.20
C ILE A 164 4.07 3.13 -7.00
N VAL A 165 3.97 1.81 -6.86
CA VAL A 165 2.69 1.09 -6.83
C VAL A 165 2.53 0.30 -5.55
N GLY A 166 1.39 0.52 -4.91
CA GLY A 166 0.91 -0.31 -3.80
C GLY A 166 1.45 0.08 -2.43
N GLU A 167 1.90 1.32 -2.26
CA GLU A 167 2.02 1.91 -0.93
C GLU A 167 0.68 1.82 -0.21
N LYS A 168 0.64 1.11 0.92
CA LYS A 168 -0.62 0.92 1.65
C LYS A 168 -0.90 2.18 2.45
N ASN A 169 -2.11 2.70 2.33
CA ASN A 169 -2.39 4.00 2.92
C ASN A 169 -2.37 4.03 4.47
N LEU A 170 -2.35 2.85 5.08
CA LEU A 170 -2.37 2.57 6.52
C LEU A 170 -1.05 1.97 7.03
N GLU A 171 0.03 2.06 6.24
CA GLU A 171 1.36 1.58 6.62
C GLU A 171 2.12 2.62 7.46
N PHE A 172 2.95 2.16 8.40
CA PHE A 172 3.85 3.02 9.19
C PHE A 172 5.06 3.44 8.36
N GLU A 173 5.61 4.61 8.66
CA GLU A 173 6.81 5.17 8.00
C GLU A 173 6.71 5.33 6.46
N VAL A 174 5.50 5.30 5.91
CA VAL A 174 5.29 5.29 4.47
C VAL A 174 5.76 6.58 3.77
N GLU A 175 5.68 7.75 4.43
CA GLU A 175 6.25 8.97 3.83
C GLU A 175 7.77 8.95 3.87
N GLU A 176 8.35 8.48 4.98
CA GLU A 176 9.79 8.35 5.16
C GLU A 176 10.39 7.29 4.22
N ASN A 177 9.63 6.22 3.94
CA ASN A 177 9.99 5.20 2.96
C ASN A 177 9.92 5.77 1.54
N PHE A 178 8.90 6.58 1.23
CA PHE A 178 8.80 7.28 -0.04
C PHE A 178 9.96 8.26 -0.25
N GLU A 179 10.28 9.08 0.76
CA GLU A 179 11.40 10.02 0.72
C GLU A 179 12.73 9.30 0.46
N GLU A 180 12.94 8.14 1.07
CA GLU A 180 14.14 7.34 0.84
C GLU A 180 14.18 6.74 -0.58
N VAL A 181 13.05 6.22 -1.08
CA VAL A 181 12.98 5.75 -2.47
C VAL A 181 13.23 6.91 -3.45
N ALA A 182 12.62 8.07 -3.23
CA ALA A 182 12.84 9.26 -4.04
C ALA A 182 14.30 9.71 -4.01
N ARG A 183 14.97 9.67 -2.84
CA ARG A 183 16.40 9.94 -2.72
C ARG A 183 17.23 8.98 -3.57
N LEU A 184 16.97 7.67 -3.48
CA LEU A 184 17.68 6.64 -4.24
C LEU A 184 17.47 6.79 -5.75
N LEU A 185 16.24 7.12 -6.18
CA LEU A 185 15.94 7.41 -7.58
C LEU A 185 16.68 8.67 -8.06
N GLY A 186 16.72 9.72 -7.24
CA GLY A 186 17.45 10.95 -7.54
C GLY A 186 18.97 10.74 -7.71
N MET A 187 19.55 9.74 -7.04
CA MET A 187 20.95 9.34 -7.27
C MET A 187 21.19 8.75 -8.67
N LEU A 188 20.13 8.31 -9.36
CA LEU A 188 20.15 7.80 -10.73
C LEU A 188 19.65 8.85 -11.75
N ASP A 189 19.44 10.10 -11.32
CA ASP A 189 18.84 11.19 -12.11
C ASP A 189 17.42 10.83 -12.59
N LEU A 190 16.67 10.11 -11.75
CA LEU A 190 15.29 9.69 -12.00
C LEU A 190 14.34 10.36 -11.01
N ASP A 191 13.24 10.91 -11.53
CA ASP A 191 12.17 11.47 -10.73
C ASP A 191 11.01 10.49 -10.56
N VAL A 192 10.23 10.65 -9.48
CA VAL A 192 8.96 9.93 -9.32
C VAL A 192 7.89 10.62 -10.18
N ASN A 193 7.19 9.83 -10.98
CA ASN A 193 6.05 10.28 -11.79
C ASN A 193 4.76 10.31 -10.98
N VAL A 194 4.29 9.13 -10.52
CA VAL A 194 3.04 8.98 -9.77
C VAL A 194 3.22 7.97 -8.65
N ARG A 195 2.79 8.33 -7.43
CA ARG A 195 2.58 7.41 -6.32
C ARG A 195 1.18 6.82 -6.40
N PHE A 196 0.99 5.79 -7.21
CA PHE A 196 -0.33 5.33 -7.62
C PHE A 196 -1.26 5.12 -6.40
N VAL A 197 -2.35 5.89 -6.37
CA VAL A 197 -3.40 5.98 -5.33
C VAL A 197 -2.95 6.40 -3.92
N ARG A 198 -1.86 7.16 -3.81
CA ARG A 198 -1.40 7.71 -2.53
C ARG A 198 -1.09 9.20 -2.61
N ASN A 199 -1.99 10.00 -2.04
CA ASN A 199 -1.94 11.47 -2.11
C ASN A 199 -1.95 12.03 -3.55
N GLU A 200 -2.41 11.23 -4.51
CA GLU A 200 -2.54 11.60 -5.92
C GLU A 200 -4.01 11.88 -6.23
N THR A 201 -4.27 13.01 -6.90
CA THR A 201 -5.60 13.33 -7.40
C THR A 201 -5.98 12.44 -8.58
N VAL A 202 -7.24 12.48 -9.01
CA VAL A 202 -7.69 11.79 -10.24
C VAL A 202 -6.87 12.27 -11.45
N ASP A 203 -6.52 13.55 -11.49
CA ASP A 203 -5.72 14.12 -12.59
C ASP A 203 -4.27 13.61 -12.52
N ASP A 204 -3.68 13.51 -11.34
CA ASP A 204 -2.32 12.94 -11.19
C ASP A 204 -2.30 11.44 -11.55
N ILE A 205 -3.32 10.67 -11.11
CA ILE A 205 -3.48 9.26 -11.49
C ILE A 205 -3.56 9.10 -13.01
N SER A 206 -4.14 10.05 -13.73
CA SER A 206 -4.23 10.00 -15.20
C SER A 206 -2.87 10.03 -15.89
N LEU A 207 -1.83 10.55 -15.23
CA LEU A 207 -0.44 10.57 -15.73
C LEU A 207 0.31 9.25 -15.49
N PHE A 208 -0.31 8.28 -14.82
CA PHE A 208 0.33 7.01 -14.46
C PHE A 208 0.91 6.29 -15.69
N SER A 209 0.19 6.26 -16.81
CA SER A 209 0.63 5.55 -18.02
C SER A 209 1.81 6.21 -18.75
N GLU A 210 2.16 7.46 -18.41
CA GLU A 210 3.32 8.20 -18.95
C GLU A 210 4.64 7.79 -18.30
N GLY A 211 4.59 7.14 -17.13
CA GLY A 211 5.80 6.65 -16.45
C GLY A 211 6.53 5.57 -17.24
N CYS A 212 7.85 5.51 -17.10
CA CYS A 212 8.68 4.55 -17.84
C CYS A 212 8.86 3.20 -17.13
N LEU A 213 8.67 3.15 -15.80
CA LEU A 213 8.86 1.95 -14.98
C LEU A 213 7.93 1.97 -13.76
N ASN A 214 7.41 0.80 -13.38
CA ASN A 214 6.63 0.63 -12.15
C ASN A 214 7.46 -0.09 -11.07
N ILE A 215 7.68 0.56 -9.92
CA ILE A 215 8.25 -0.08 -8.73
C ILE A 215 7.11 -0.60 -7.85
N LEU A 216 7.10 -1.90 -7.57
CA LEU A 216 6.12 -2.51 -6.69
C LEU A 216 6.61 -2.45 -5.24
N ARG A 217 5.75 -1.99 -4.33
CA ARG A 217 6.04 -1.89 -2.88
C ARG A 217 6.45 -3.23 -2.25
N GLU A 218 5.89 -4.33 -2.74
CA GLU A 218 6.17 -5.70 -2.26
C GLU A 218 6.04 -6.72 -3.39
N PRO A 219 6.76 -7.86 -3.33
CA PRO A 219 6.68 -8.91 -4.35
C PRO A 219 5.27 -9.49 -4.54
N ALA A 220 4.42 -9.47 -3.50
CA ALA A 220 3.04 -9.95 -3.58
C ALA A 220 2.17 -9.14 -4.57
N LEU A 221 2.62 -7.96 -4.99
CA LEU A 221 1.96 -7.11 -5.98
C LEU A 221 2.35 -7.45 -7.43
N GLU A 222 3.15 -8.48 -7.68
CA GLU A 222 3.43 -8.95 -9.04
C GLU A 222 2.21 -9.12 -9.95
N PRO A 223 1.05 -9.62 -9.45
CA PRO A 223 -0.17 -9.67 -10.25
C PRO A 223 -0.70 -8.30 -10.68
N ILE A 224 -0.41 -7.23 -9.93
CA ILE A 224 -0.70 -5.84 -10.30
C ILE A 224 0.29 -5.36 -11.35
N GLY A 225 1.59 -5.56 -11.12
CA GLY A 225 2.63 -5.19 -12.10
C GLY A 225 2.36 -5.81 -13.48
N ARG A 226 2.04 -7.11 -13.51
CA ARG A 226 1.63 -7.81 -14.73
C ARG A 226 0.39 -7.19 -15.38
N HIS A 227 -0.62 -6.86 -14.58
CA HIS A 227 -1.84 -6.25 -15.09
C HIS A 227 -1.56 -4.88 -15.72
N PHE A 228 -0.71 -4.06 -15.11
CA PHE A 228 -0.33 -2.75 -15.65
C PHE A 228 0.58 -2.87 -16.87
N PHE A 229 1.47 -3.87 -16.91
CA PHE A 229 2.23 -4.19 -18.12
C PHE A 229 1.31 -4.59 -19.28
N GLU A 230 0.31 -5.43 -19.03
CA GLU A 230 -0.68 -5.83 -20.05
C GLU A 230 -1.57 -4.66 -20.50
N ALA A 231 -1.94 -3.76 -19.59
CA ALA A 231 -2.82 -2.63 -19.87
C ALA A 231 -2.11 -1.43 -20.53
N PHE A 232 -0.89 -1.11 -20.08
CA PHE A 232 -0.18 0.12 -20.43
C PHE A 232 1.21 -0.11 -21.05
N GLY A 233 1.76 -1.34 -21.02
CA GLY A 233 3.06 -1.67 -21.61
C GLY A 233 4.28 -1.34 -20.75
N GLN A 234 4.09 -0.77 -19.56
CA GLN A 234 5.19 -0.34 -18.68
C GLN A 234 5.83 -1.54 -17.96
N PRO A 235 7.17 -1.71 -18.03
CA PRO A 235 7.85 -2.74 -17.24
C PRO A 235 7.65 -2.50 -15.73
N TYR A 236 7.92 -3.52 -14.93
CA TYR A 236 7.84 -3.42 -13.48
C TYR A 236 8.96 -4.17 -12.78
N LEU A 237 9.35 -3.69 -11.61
CA LEU A 237 10.27 -4.36 -10.68
C LEU A 237 9.51 -4.86 -9.46
N SER A 238 9.67 -6.15 -9.16
CA SER A 238 9.09 -6.81 -7.97
C SER A 238 9.91 -6.60 -6.69
N GLY A 239 10.67 -5.51 -6.61
CA GLY A 239 11.64 -5.27 -5.55
C GLY A 239 11.58 -3.84 -5.03
N PHE A 240 11.74 -3.72 -3.71
CA PHE A 240 11.79 -2.45 -2.97
C PHE A 240 13.13 -2.39 -2.20
N PRO A 241 13.73 -1.21 -1.96
CA PRO A 241 15.06 -1.12 -1.34
C PRO A 241 14.96 -1.46 0.15
N VAL A 242 15.02 -2.74 0.48
CA VAL A 242 14.81 -3.26 1.85
C VAL A 242 16.12 -3.88 2.34
N GLY A 243 16.65 -3.41 3.46
CA GLY A 243 17.96 -3.86 3.98
C GLY A 243 19.15 -3.23 3.25
N LEU A 244 20.38 -3.51 3.71
CA LEU A 244 21.59 -2.87 3.18
C LEU A 244 21.91 -3.39 1.77
N GLN A 245 21.89 -4.71 1.59
CA GLN A 245 22.05 -5.38 0.30
C GLN A 245 20.89 -5.07 -0.64
N GLY A 246 19.65 -5.17 -0.17
CA GLY A 246 18.47 -4.92 -1.01
C GLY A 246 18.42 -3.49 -1.54
N THR A 247 18.96 -2.51 -0.82
CA THR A 247 19.10 -1.13 -1.31
C THR A 247 20.05 -1.02 -2.50
N ARG A 248 21.19 -1.71 -2.46
CA ARG A 248 22.17 -1.72 -3.56
C ARG A 248 21.66 -2.52 -4.76
N GLU A 249 20.96 -3.63 -4.51
CA GLU A 249 20.31 -4.43 -5.54
C GLU A 249 19.19 -3.64 -6.23
N PHE A 250 18.42 -2.85 -5.48
CA PHE A 250 17.42 -1.95 -6.01
C PHE A 250 18.02 -0.91 -6.95
N LEU A 251 19.08 -0.19 -6.53
CA LEU A 251 19.78 0.78 -7.39
C LEU A 251 20.28 0.14 -8.70
N ARG A 252 20.84 -1.07 -8.60
CA ARG A 252 21.29 -1.83 -9.78
C ARG A 252 20.12 -2.18 -10.70
N ALA A 253 19.05 -2.73 -10.15
CA ALA A 253 17.88 -3.16 -10.94
C ALA A 253 17.18 -1.99 -11.62
N VAL A 254 17.04 -0.85 -10.95
CA VAL A 254 16.48 0.38 -11.52
C VAL A 254 17.41 0.93 -12.61
N GLY A 255 18.72 1.00 -12.34
CA GLY A 255 19.69 1.45 -13.34
C GLY A 255 19.67 0.60 -14.61
N GLU A 256 19.64 -0.73 -14.47
CA GLU A 256 19.52 -1.66 -15.60
C GLU A 256 18.21 -1.48 -16.37
N ALA A 257 17.08 -1.32 -15.67
CA ALA A 257 15.76 -1.15 -16.29
C ALA A 257 15.63 0.18 -17.04
N CYS A 258 16.20 1.26 -16.53
CA CYS A 258 16.14 2.60 -17.11
C CYS A 258 17.31 2.93 -18.04
N GLY A 259 18.33 2.08 -18.12
CA GLY A 259 19.56 2.35 -18.88
C GLY A 259 20.46 3.42 -18.24
N SER A 260 20.32 3.67 -16.94
CA SER A 260 21.13 4.60 -16.15
C SER A 260 22.33 3.89 -15.53
N ALA A 261 23.49 4.56 -15.46
CA ALA A 261 24.67 4.02 -14.79
C ALA A 261 24.48 4.05 -13.26
N ALA A 262 24.36 2.89 -12.62
CA ALA A 262 24.14 2.78 -11.19
C ALA A 262 25.43 2.69 -10.35
N ASP A 263 26.60 2.52 -10.96
CA ASP A 263 27.86 2.24 -10.23
C ASP A 263 28.24 3.36 -9.24
N GLU A 264 28.09 4.63 -9.66
CA GLU A 264 28.38 5.78 -8.78
C GLU A 264 27.36 5.88 -7.64
N ALA A 265 26.08 5.64 -7.92
CA ALA A 265 25.03 5.64 -6.90
C ALA A 265 25.22 4.50 -5.88
N ILE A 266 25.58 3.31 -6.34
CA ILE A 266 25.87 2.16 -5.47
C ILE A 266 27.09 2.45 -4.60
N ALA A 267 28.17 2.99 -5.16
CA ALA A 267 29.37 3.34 -4.38
C ALA A 267 29.10 4.43 -3.33
N ALA A 268 28.27 5.43 -3.67
CA ALA A 268 27.84 6.45 -2.72
C ALA A 268 26.98 5.85 -1.60
N GLU A 269 26.09 4.91 -1.92
CA GLU A 269 25.27 4.22 -0.93
C GLU A 269 26.12 3.30 -0.02
N GLU A 270 27.12 2.61 -0.56
CA GLU A 270 28.08 1.82 0.24
C GLU A 270 28.84 2.70 1.23
N SER A 271 29.31 3.88 0.79
CA SER A 271 29.95 4.85 1.70
C SER A 271 29.01 5.31 2.81
N LEU A 272 27.72 5.51 2.51
CA LEU A 272 26.72 5.89 3.52
C LEU A 272 26.46 4.76 4.52
N GLN A 273 26.50 3.50 4.08
CA GLN A 273 26.37 2.32 4.94
C GLN A 273 27.59 2.15 5.86
N ASP A 274 28.80 2.45 5.37
CA ASP A 274 30.01 2.47 6.19
C ASP A 274 29.97 3.59 7.26
N GLU A 275 29.50 4.78 6.87
CA GLU A 275 29.26 5.89 7.81
C GLU A 275 28.23 5.52 8.88
N LEU A 276 27.16 4.81 8.49
CA LEU A 276 26.16 4.30 9.41
C LEU A 276 26.79 3.31 10.41
N ALA A 277 27.59 2.35 9.94
CA ALA A 277 28.29 1.42 10.83
C ALA A 277 29.19 2.14 11.83
N ALA A 278 29.91 3.18 11.38
CA ALA A 278 30.74 4.01 12.25
C ALA A 278 29.92 4.85 13.25
N GLU A 279 28.75 5.36 12.86
CA GLU A 279 27.84 6.12 13.72
C GLU A 279 27.33 5.29 14.92
N PHE A 280 27.12 3.99 14.70
CA PHE A 280 26.62 3.03 15.69
C PHE A 280 27.69 2.10 16.25
N ALA A 281 28.97 2.48 16.15
CA ALA A 281 30.10 1.68 16.67
C ALA A 281 30.03 1.44 18.19
N ASP A 282 29.25 2.23 18.93
CA ASP A 282 29.01 2.01 20.35
C ASP A 282 28.12 0.79 20.65
N LEU A 283 27.45 0.23 19.64
CA LEU A 283 26.67 -1.00 19.76
C LEU A 283 27.52 -2.27 19.56
N GLU A 284 28.78 -2.13 19.17
CA GLU A 284 29.66 -3.26 18.85
C GLU A 284 29.85 -4.20 20.04
N GLY A 285 29.58 -5.49 19.83
CA GLY A 285 29.73 -6.55 20.83
C GLY A 285 28.53 -6.75 21.77
N GLU A 286 27.59 -5.81 21.79
CA GLU A 286 26.34 -5.93 22.55
C GLU A 286 25.53 -7.14 22.05
N ALA A 287 24.85 -7.82 22.98
CA ALA A 287 24.05 -9.01 22.68
C ALA A 287 22.57 -8.64 22.66
N ILE A 288 21.87 -8.99 21.56
CA ILE A 288 20.43 -8.74 21.39
C ILE A 288 19.67 -10.03 21.13
N SER A 289 18.44 -10.10 21.62
CA SER A 289 17.44 -11.10 21.22
C SER A 289 16.31 -10.42 20.46
N LEU A 290 15.97 -10.93 19.28
CA LEU A 290 14.91 -10.36 18.45
C LEU A 290 13.56 -10.91 18.91
N SER A 291 12.72 -10.03 19.45
CA SER A 291 11.39 -10.38 19.94
C SER A 291 10.32 -9.98 18.93
N PRO A 292 9.68 -10.95 18.25
CA PRO A 292 8.55 -10.65 17.39
C PRO A 292 7.40 -10.13 18.24
N PHE A 293 6.84 -8.98 17.88
CA PHE A 293 5.65 -8.49 18.56
C PHE A 293 4.41 -9.14 17.94
N GLY A 294 3.71 -9.97 18.71
CA GLY A 294 2.47 -10.63 18.28
C GLY A 294 2.69 -11.68 17.18
N PHE A 295 2.19 -11.41 15.97
CA PHE A 295 2.14 -12.36 14.85
C PHE A 295 3.10 -12.03 13.70
N GLN A 296 4.08 -11.15 13.93
CA GLN A 296 5.10 -10.82 12.93
C GLN A 296 5.93 -12.07 12.59
N CYS A 297 6.14 -12.33 11.29
CA CYS A 297 7.22 -13.18 10.82
C CYS A 297 8.43 -12.27 10.59
N PRO A 298 9.48 -12.32 11.42
CA PRO A 298 10.65 -11.49 11.22
C PRO A 298 11.35 -11.89 9.93
N GLU A 299 11.71 -10.90 9.11
CA GLU A 299 12.72 -11.10 8.06
C GLU A 299 14.10 -11.24 8.73
N PHE A 300 14.32 -12.37 9.40
CA PHE A 300 15.51 -12.62 10.22
C PHE A 300 16.81 -12.42 9.45
N SER A 301 16.83 -12.71 8.14
CA SER A 301 18.00 -12.51 7.29
C SER A 301 18.40 -11.03 7.21
N LEU A 302 17.42 -10.14 7.05
CA LEU A 302 17.66 -8.71 6.97
C LEU A 302 18.12 -8.14 8.30
N LEU A 303 17.48 -8.56 9.40
CA LEU A 303 17.86 -8.09 10.73
C LEU A 303 19.25 -8.61 11.13
N SER A 304 19.61 -9.81 10.68
CA SER A 304 20.95 -10.36 10.86
C SER A 304 22.00 -9.60 10.07
N GLU A 305 21.71 -9.23 8.82
CA GLU A 305 22.58 -8.40 7.99
C GLU A 305 22.89 -7.07 8.69
N VAL A 306 21.86 -6.37 9.18
CA VAL A 306 22.04 -5.10 9.88
C VAL A 306 22.83 -5.28 11.18
N ALA A 307 22.52 -6.32 11.96
CA ALA A 307 23.25 -6.61 13.20
C ALA A 307 24.74 -6.88 12.92
N GLU A 308 25.07 -7.65 11.88
CA GLU A 308 26.45 -7.91 11.48
C GLU A 308 27.17 -6.61 11.07
N ALA A 309 26.50 -5.75 10.30
CA ALA A 309 27.07 -4.47 9.83
C ALA A 309 27.47 -3.52 10.98
N VAL A 310 26.77 -3.55 12.11
CA VAL A 310 27.10 -2.72 13.29
C VAL A 310 27.78 -3.50 14.42
N GLY A 311 28.16 -4.77 14.18
CA GLY A 311 28.86 -5.60 15.15
C GLY A 311 28.02 -6.11 16.34
N LEU A 312 26.69 -6.12 16.22
CA LEU A 312 25.78 -6.69 17.21
C LEU A 312 25.79 -8.23 17.16
N ARG A 313 25.64 -8.87 18.32
CA ARG A 313 25.53 -10.34 18.43
C ARG A 313 24.09 -10.74 18.68
N ILE A 314 23.50 -11.52 17.78
CA ILE A 314 22.17 -12.11 18.01
C ILE A 314 22.32 -13.32 18.94
N ASP A 315 21.83 -13.21 20.17
CA ASP A 315 21.92 -14.20 21.23
C ASP A 315 20.56 -14.32 21.96
N PRO A 316 20.01 -15.52 22.17
CA PRO A 316 18.77 -15.70 22.93
C PRO A 316 18.79 -15.14 24.35
N GLU A 317 19.98 -14.98 24.96
CA GLU A 317 20.17 -14.40 26.30
C GLU A 317 20.47 -12.88 26.24
N GLY A 318 20.51 -12.29 25.05
CA GLY A 318 20.73 -10.86 24.83
C GLY A 318 19.53 -9.99 25.21
N THR A 319 19.75 -8.67 25.25
CA THR A 319 18.72 -7.67 25.50
C THR A 319 17.59 -7.80 24.49
N GLU A 320 16.35 -7.84 24.97
CA GLU A 320 15.19 -8.03 24.13
C GLU A 320 14.90 -6.77 23.31
N ILE A 321 14.96 -6.92 21.98
CA ILE A 321 14.71 -5.85 21.01
C ILE A 321 13.45 -6.18 20.21
N PRO A 322 12.46 -5.27 20.16
CA PRO A 322 11.28 -5.49 19.35
C PRO A 322 11.61 -5.45 17.87
N VAL A 323 11.11 -6.43 17.13
CA VAL A 323 11.18 -6.47 15.66
C VAL A 323 10.30 -5.35 15.07
N PRO A 324 10.80 -4.56 14.10
CA PRO A 324 9.97 -3.53 13.46
C PRO A 324 8.79 -4.16 12.71
N PHE A 325 7.68 -3.43 12.61
CA PHE A 325 6.46 -3.93 11.96
C PHE A 325 6.60 -4.12 10.44
N GLY A 326 7.40 -3.27 9.79
CA GLY A 326 7.81 -3.41 8.40
C GLY A 326 9.32 -3.50 8.30
N ALA A 327 9.81 -4.10 7.22
CA ALA A 327 11.23 -4.13 6.94
C ALA A 327 11.74 -2.69 6.64
N PRO A 328 12.90 -2.28 7.17
CA PRO A 328 13.43 -0.94 6.99
C PRO A 328 13.80 -0.71 5.52
N VAL A 329 13.34 0.43 5.00
CA VAL A 329 13.54 0.83 3.61
C VAL A 329 14.77 1.74 3.53
N GLY A 330 15.72 1.35 2.69
CA GLY A 330 16.97 2.06 2.45
C GLY A 330 17.88 2.14 3.68
N THR A 331 19.02 2.80 3.50
CA THR A 331 19.95 3.04 4.61
C THR A 331 19.36 4.01 5.62
N THR A 332 18.51 4.96 5.19
CA THR A 332 17.84 5.89 6.11
C THR A 332 16.83 5.18 7.03
N GLY A 333 16.07 4.21 6.53
CA GLY A 333 15.17 3.41 7.36
C GLY A 333 15.93 2.56 8.39
N ILE A 334 17.08 1.99 7.99
CA ILE A 334 17.94 1.23 8.89
C ILE A 334 18.50 2.13 10.00
N ARG A 335 18.93 3.37 9.67
CA ARG A 335 19.36 4.35 10.67
C ARG A 335 18.29 4.61 11.74
N ARG A 336 17.03 4.82 11.31
CA ARG A 336 15.90 5.02 12.25
C ARG A 336 15.71 3.81 13.17
N MET A 337 15.75 2.61 12.60
CA MET A 337 15.65 1.36 13.35
C MET A 337 16.79 1.23 14.39
N LEU A 338 18.04 1.47 13.99
CA LEU A 338 19.19 1.40 14.88
C LEU A 338 19.13 2.41 16.03
N HIS A 339 18.62 3.62 15.80
CA HIS A 339 18.37 4.56 16.90
C HIS A 339 17.33 4.04 17.89
N GLN A 340 16.30 3.32 17.44
CA GLN A 340 15.34 2.68 18.35
C GLN A 340 16.03 1.57 19.15
N TRP A 341 16.80 0.70 18.50
CA TRP A 341 17.54 -0.38 19.15
C TRP A 341 18.53 0.13 20.19
N ARG A 342 19.30 1.17 19.86
CA ARG A 342 20.22 1.86 20.78
C ARG A 342 19.51 2.37 22.04
N ARG A 343 18.27 2.84 21.93
CA ARG A 343 17.47 3.25 23.10
C ARG A 343 17.07 2.08 23.98
N PHE A 344 16.79 0.90 23.42
CA PHE A 344 16.49 -0.30 24.22
C PHE A 344 17.74 -0.86 24.91
N LEU A 345 18.89 -0.86 24.23
CA LEU A 345 20.16 -1.32 24.79
C LEU A 345 20.67 -0.46 25.95
N HIS A 346 20.32 0.83 25.96
CA HIS A 346 20.75 1.78 26.99
C HIS A 346 19.64 2.21 27.96
N ALA A 347 18.46 1.58 27.91
CA ALA A 347 17.36 1.82 28.84
C ALA A 347 17.54 1.07 30.16
#